data_AF-A0A6J8D618-F1
#
_entry.id   AF-A0A6J8D618-F1
#
_cell.length_a   1.000
_cell.length_b   1.000
_cell.length_c   1.000
_cell.angle_alpha   90.00
_cell.angle_beta   90.00
_cell.angle_gamma   90.00
#
_symmetry.space_group_name_H-M   'P 1'
#
loop_
_entity.id
_entity.type
_entity.pdbx_description
1 polymer ?
#
loop_
_entity_poly.entity_id
_entity_poly.type
_entity_poly.pdbx_seq_one_letter_code
_entity_poly.pdbx_strand_id
1 'polypeptide(L)'
;MPDEYENKKNIFLCQKETLNIKCPNNSVIVFDDANFGRGQSDSERCSEWFGIETSQCDNHKQTLKVLNDKCHEQQQCILLVDKVIFGNPCVTITKYLRVIYHCKRKDNYEKWQSKISHIVVDEAHCVVQWGHGFREKFTELVKLRPVFPNASILALTATATTEMQNEIRKQLGMKSALTVQSSMDRPNIKLTLVKRPAGFDELRAYKSSFERTKVYSKLNWCGYGYEEVVRPLTNGDKEDNIEKCVAQFHSPCTSEMKSKVLSDMVSPGSDLKLLFATEAFSMGTDLPNVRRVIHAGVPKTLEIYIQEIGRGGRHGKSSTAILYYNKSNISQAVPGMTDGMRDYCNSKTCRAYLCEHFGCEFSEMNLKHECCDLCEMECTCNQCSETKNEIPSEMEQTHNIIDVSLSAAEIGLKSSILATVIDYFESENECLNMPNAAIYTGLTKELANLISENYQAYLSGTLILEQYRKICPEIAENISIIVQIYCANHFKLIKSELIIIIYNYFFGGPQAVVHVA
;
A
#
# COMPACT_ATOMS: atom_id res chain seq x y z
N MET A 1 15.74 -18.72 4.92
CA MET A 1 16.91 -19.34 5.55
C MET A 1 18.12 -18.53 5.10
N PRO A 2 19.05 -18.12 5.98
CA PRO A 2 20.32 -17.57 5.55
C PRO A 2 21.11 -18.68 4.83
N ASP A 3 21.70 -18.38 3.68
CA ASP A 3 22.44 -19.37 2.90
C ASP A 3 23.77 -19.73 3.59
N GLU A 4 23.85 -20.94 4.16
CA GLU A 4 25.10 -21.49 4.74
C GLU A 4 26.26 -21.65 3.73
N TYR A 5 26.01 -21.33 2.45
CA TYR A 5 26.89 -21.58 1.31
C TYR A 5 27.64 -20.33 0.79
N GLU A 6 27.32 -19.13 1.26
CA GLU A 6 28.05 -17.88 0.89
C GLU A 6 29.18 -17.51 1.86
N ASN A 7 29.43 -18.31 2.90
CA ASN A 7 30.53 -18.09 3.83
C ASN A 7 31.90 -18.18 3.13
N LYS A 8 32.50 -17.01 2.87
CA LYS A 8 33.83 -16.88 2.27
C LYS A 8 34.89 -17.50 3.18
N LYS A 9 35.65 -18.43 2.61
CA LYS A 9 36.76 -19.13 3.25
C LYS A 9 38.06 -18.47 2.82
N ASN A 10 38.97 -18.25 3.77
CA ASN A 10 40.28 -17.68 3.55
C ASN A 10 41.35 -18.73 3.83
N ILE A 11 42.22 -18.99 2.86
CA ILE A 11 43.33 -19.95 2.94
C ILE A 11 44.65 -19.19 2.76
N PHE A 12 45.63 -19.53 3.58
CA PHE A 12 47.02 -19.11 3.42
C PHE A 12 47.90 -20.36 3.34
N LEU A 13 48.80 -20.40 2.36
CA LEU A 13 49.73 -21.51 2.13
C LEU A 13 51.11 -20.99 1.74
N CYS A 14 52.15 -21.58 2.30
CA CYS A 14 53.54 -21.26 1.99
C CYS A 14 53.95 -21.82 0.62
N GLN A 15 54.98 -21.23 0.01
CA GLN A 15 55.54 -21.79 -1.22
C GLN A 15 56.03 -23.23 -0.99
N LYS A 16 55.75 -24.11 -1.97
CA LYS A 16 55.90 -25.58 -1.99
C LYS A 16 54.82 -26.38 -1.25
N GLU A 17 53.88 -25.74 -0.55
CA GLU A 17 52.71 -26.45 -0.01
C GLU A 17 51.71 -26.82 -1.12
N THR A 18 50.71 -27.65 -0.79
CA THR A 18 49.65 -28.05 -1.72
C THR A 18 48.32 -27.44 -1.31
N LEU A 19 47.73 -26.63 -2.20
CA LEU A 19 46.35 -26.19 -2.11
C LEU A 19 45.44 -27.40 -2.31
N ASN A 20 44.53 -27.65 -1.37
CA ASN A 20 43.51 -28.68 -1.46
C ASN A 20 42.16 -28.10 -1.01
N ILE A 21 41.38 -27.62 -1.99
CA ILE A 21 40.02 -27.10 -1.76
C ILE A 21 39.02 -28.16 -2.17
N LYS A 22 38.00 -28.42 -1.34
CA LYS A 22 36.86 -29.27 -1.67
C LYS A 22 35.54 -28.61 -1.26
N CYS A 23 34.61 -28.54 -2.19
CA CYS A 23 33.24 -28.08 -1.94
C CYS A 23 32.28 -29.25 -1.65
N PRO A 24 31.14 -29.00 -0.98
CA PRO A 24 30.09 -29.99 -0.75
C PRO A 24 29.56 -30.63 -2.03
N ASN A 25 28.82 -31.74 -1.89
CA ASN A 25 28.16 -32.37 -3.02
C ASN A 25 27.20 -31.41 -3.72
N ASN A 26 27.29 -31.37 -5.06
CA ASN A 26 26.55 -30.43 -5.90
C ASN A 26 26.87 -28.94 -5.65
N SER A 27 28.09 -28.62 -5.23
CA SER A 27 28.65 -27.27 -5.21
C SER A 27 30.03 -27.21 -5.88
N VAL A 28 30.41 -26.02 -6.34
CA VAL A 28 31.64 -25.74 -7.09
C VAL A 28 32.42 -24.58 -6.48
N ILE A 29 33.72 -24.55 -6.72
CA ILE A 29 34.65 -23.53 -6.21
C ILE A 29 34.49 -22.24 -7.03
N VAL A 30 34.27 -21.12 -6.33
CA VAL A 30 34.30 -19.77 -6.89
C VAL A 30 35.30 -18.93 -6.10
N PHE A 31 36.29 -18.37 -6.78
CA PHE A 31 37.34 -17.54 -6.17
C PHE A 31 36.93 -16.06 -6.15
N ASP A 32 36.97 -15.44 -4.97
CA ASP A 32 36.66 -14.03 -4.74
C ASP A 32 37.90 -13.14 -4.90
N ASP A 33 39.04 -13.58 -4.37
CA ASP A 33 40.34 -12.91 -4.43
C ASP A 33 41.44 -13.96 -4.25
N ALA A 34 42.62 -13.72 -4.84
CA ALA A 34 43.80 -14.54 -4.58
C ALA A 34 45.08 -13.78 -4.88
N ASN A 35 46.14 -14.05 -4.12
CA ASN A 35 47.45 -13.44 -4.29
C ASN A 35 48.57 -14.45 -3.99
N PHE A 36 49.42 -14.76 -4.96
CA PHE A 36 50.70 -15.44 -4.76
C PHE A 36 51.83 -14.41 -4.79
N GLY A 37 52.28 -13.99 -3.61
CA GLY A 37 53.18 -12.86 -3.45
C GLY A 37 53.66 -12.71 -2.00
N ARG A 38 54.04 -11.49 -1.64
CA ARG A 38 54.27 -11.08 -0.24
C ARG A 38 53.93 -9.60 -0.10
N GLY A 39 53.09 -9.29 0.89
CA GLY A 39 52.76 -7.92 1.29
C GLY A 39 53.74 -7.37 2.33
N GLN A 40 53.78 -6.04 2.47
CA GLN A 40 54.64 -5.35 3.45
C GLN A 40 54.35 -5.73 4.91
N SER A 41 53.09 -6.04 5.23
CA SER A 41 52.61 -6.35 6.59
C SER A 41 52.76 -7.81 7.03
N ASP A 42 53.19 -8.71 6.15
CA ASP A 42 53.25 -10.16 6.41
C ASP A 42 54.71 -10.65 6.54
N SER A 43 55.49 -10.03 7.43
CA SER A 43 56.91 -10.38 7.67
C SER A 43 57.12 -11.75 8.30
N GLU A 44 56.20 -12.19 9.18
CA GLU A 44 56.28 -13.44 9.96
C GLU A 44 55.69 -14.68 9.25
N ARG A 45 54.94 -14.48 8.16
CA ARG A 45 54.27 -15.60 7.46
C ARG A 45 55.26 -16.34 6.57
N CYS A 46 55.39 -17.66 6.73
CA CYS A 46 56.29 -18.48 5.91
C CYS A 46 57.76 -18.00 5.95
N SER A 47 58.20 -17.42 7.07
CA SER A 47 59.59 -17.01 7.32
C SER A 47 60.32 -18.12 8.07
N GLU A 48 60.79 -19.15 7.37
CA GLU A 48 61.32 -20.34 8.04
C GLU A 48 62.58 -20.08 8.88
N TRP A 49 63.43 -19.09 8.55
CA TRP A 49 64.74 -18.93 9.22
C TRP A 49 65.15 -17.50 9.66
N PHE A 50 64.82 -16.43 8.93
CA PHE A 50 65.10 -15.03 9.36
C PHE A 50 64.06 -14.05 8.82
N GLY A 51 63.95 -12.87 9.44
CA GLY A 51 63.05 -11.80 9.00
C GLY A 51 63.35 -11.37 7.56
N ILE A 52 62.36 -11.50 6.68
CA ILE A 52 62.49 -11.24 5.25
C ILE A 52 62.16 -9.76 4.99
N GLU A 53 63.03 -9.04 4.27
CA GLU A 53 62.70 -7.69 3.78
C GLU A 53 61.44 -7.75 2.88
N THR A 54 60.37 -7.07 3.30
CA THR A 54 59.07 -7.16 2.64
C THR A 54 58.92 -6.14 1.52
N SER A 55 59.29 -6.52 0.29
CA SER A 55 58.83 -5.81 -0.90
C SER A 55 57.34 -6.07 -1.13
N GLN A 56 56.53 -5.07 -1.47
CA GLN A 56 55.20 -5.29 -2.06
C GLN A 56 55.37 -5.99 -3.42
N CYS A 57 55.20 -7.31 -3.45
CA CYS A 57 55.28 -8.12 -4.67
C CYS A 57 53.99 -8.92 -4.91
N ASP A 58 52.87 -8.20 -4.84
CA ASP A 58 51.54 -8.77 -5.01
C ASP A 58 51.21 -9.02 -6.48
N ASN A 59 50.57 -10.16 -6.76
CA ASN A 59 50.30 -10.67 -8.10
C ASN A 59 48.83 -11.11 -8.26
N HIS A 60 47.90 -10.33 -7.70
CA HIS A 60 46.48 -10.72 -7.57
C HIS A 60 45.87 -11.17 -8.90
N LYS A 61 45.98 -10.35 -9.96
CA LYS A 61 45.35 -10.60 -11.26
C LYS A 61 45.79 -11.91 -11.90
N GLN A 62 47.10 -12.19 -11.92
CA GLN A 62 47.63 -13.42 -12.51
C GLN A 62 47.33 -14.63 -11.61
N THR A 63 47.36 -14.47 -10.29
CA THR A 63 47.04 -15.55 -9.34
C THR A 63 45.59 -15.99 -9.50
N LEU A 64 44.66 -15.03 -9.49
CA LEU A 64 43.24 -15.29 -9.67
C LEU A 64 42.94 -15.88 -11.05
N LYS A 65 43.64 -15.42 -12.11
CA LYS A 65 43.57 -16.05 -13.43
C LYS A 65 44.01 -17.52 -13.40
N VAL A 66 45.18 -17.83 -12.84
CA VAL A 66 45.69 -19.22 -12.78
C VAL A 66 44.77 -20.13 -11.97
N LEU A 67 44.21 -19.64 -10.85
CA LEU A 67 43.21 -20.40 -10.08
C LEU A 67 41.91 -20.60 -10.86
N ASN A 68 41.43 -19.58 -11.57
CA ASN A 68 40.23 -19.72 -12.38
C ASN A 68 40.45 -20.70 -13.54
N ASP A 69 41.52 -20.52 -14.33
CA ASP A 69 41.88 -21.36 -15.48
C ASP A 69 42.08 -22.85 -15.10
N LYS A 70 42.51 -23.13 -13.85
CA LYS A 70 42.80 -24.51 -13.38
C LYS A 70 41.72 -25.13 -12.51
N CYS A 71 40.92 -24.34 -11.80
CA CYS A 71 40.07 -24.81 -10.70
C CYS A 71 38.69 -24.13 -10.59
N HIS A 72 38.34 -23.14 -11.43
CA HIS A 72 36.97 -22.59 -11.41
C HIS A 72 35.95 -23.67 -11.76
N GLU A 73 34.75 -23.59 -11.17
CA GLU A 73 33.63 -24.51 -11.43
C GLU A 73 33.89 -26.01 -11.15
N GLN A 74 35.04 -26.36 -10.53
CA GLN A 74 35.34 -27.71 -10.07
C GLN A 74 34.82 -27.94 -8.65
N GLN A 75 34.49 -29.19 -8.32
CA GLN A 75 34.11 -29.57 -6.94
C GLN A 75 35.33 -29.66 -6.02
N GLN A 76 36.49 -30.05 -6.55
CA GLN A 76 37.74 -30.19 -5.82
C GLN A 76 38.90 -29.67 -6.66
N CYS A 77 39.82 -28.93 -6.04
CA CYS A 77 41.02 -28.35 -6.64
C CYS A 77 42.24 -28.79 -5.83
N ILE A 78 43.22 -29.42 -6.48
CA ILE A 78 44.52 -29.75 -5.88
C ILE A 78 45.63 -29.12 -6.74
N LEU A 79 46.40 -28.19 -6.17
CA LEU A 79 47.47 -27.47 -6.87
C LEU A 79 48.71 -27.29 -6.00
N LEU A 80 49.89 -27.50 -6.57
CA LEU A 80 51.15 -27.14 -5.93
C LEU A 80 51.33 -25.60 -5.91
N VAL A 81 51.58 -25.05 -4.74
CA VAL A 81 51.80 -23.61 -4.51
C VAL A 81 53.25 -23.26 -4.83
N ASP A 82 53.61 -23.15 -6.11
CA ASP A 82 54.97 -22.79 -6.52
C ASP A 82 55.03 -21.75 -7.64
N LYS A 83 56.18 -21.06 -7.73
CA LYS A 83 56.53 -20.10 -8.78
C LYS A 83 56.40 -20.64 -10.21
N VAL A 84 56.51 -21.96 -10.41
CA VAL A 84 56.27 -22.62 -11.71
C VAL A 84 54.79 -22.53 -12.13
N ILE A 85 53.86 -22.50 -11.17
CA ILE A 85 52.41 -22.46 -11.44
C ILE A 85 51.89 -21.01 -11.46
N PHE A 86 52.31 -20.18 -10.49
CA PHE A 86 51.76 -18.84 -10.28
C PHE A 86 52.66 -17.69 -10.76
N GLY A 87 53.84 -18.01 -11.31
CA GLY A 87 54.86 -17.02 -11.69
C GLY A 87 55.73 -16.58 -10.50
N ASN A 88 56.74 -15.75 -10.78
CA ASN A 88 57.75 -15.36 -9.81
C ASN A 88 57.81 -13.82 -9.62
N PRO A 89 56.85 -13.19 -8.90
CA PRO A 89 56.74 -11.74 -8.82
C PRO A 89 57.87 -11.04 -8.04
N CYS A 90 58.63 -11.78 -7.22
CA CYS A 90 59.77 -11.27 -6.46
C CYS A 90 60.85 -12.34 -6.39
N VAL A 91 61.96 -12.17 -7.13
CA VAL A 91 62.89 -13.28 -7.45
C VAL A 91 63.55 -13.90 -6.21
N THR A 92 63.94 -13.08 -5.24
CA THR A 92 64.74 -13.44 -4.05
C THR A 92 63.91 -13.74 -2.80
N ILE A 93 62.59 -13.53 -2.83
CA ILE A 93 61.71 -13.57 -1.64
C ILE A 93 60.80 -14.81 -1.68
N THR A 94 60.64 -15.49 -0.55
CA THR A 94 59.67 -16.59 -0.40
C THR A 94 58.24 -16.05 -0.39
N LYS A 95 57.38 -16.55 -1.29
CA LYS A 95 55.96 -16.13 -1.39
C LYS A 95 55.06 -17.00 -0.50
N TYR A 96 53.84 -16.53 -0.30
CA TYR A 96 52.71 -17.35 0.11
C TYR A 96 51.55 -17.13 -0.86
N LEU A 97 50.66 -18.11 -0.95
CA LEU A 97 49.37 -17.98 -1.60
C LEU A 97 48.31 -17.63 -0.56
N ARG A 98 47.66 -16.48 -0.72
CA ARG A 98 46.37 -16.16 -0.10
C ARG A 98 45.26 -16.48 -1.09
N VAL A 99 44.17 -17.11 -0.65
CA VAL A 99 42.96 -17.35 -1.45
C VAL A 99 41.72 -17.06 -0.63
N ILE A 100 40.80 -16.27 -1.17
CA ILE A 100 39.42 -16.13 -0.68
C ILE A 100 38.50 -16.81 -1.70
N TYR A 101 37.65 -17.72 -1.23
CA TYR A 101 36.72 -18.45 -2.09
C TYR A 101 35.44 -18.83 -1.33
N HIS A 102 34.37 -19.14 -2.07
CA HIS A 102 33.15 -19.74 -1.54
C HIS A 102 32.71 -20.94 -2.40
N CYS A 103 31.72 -21.69 -1.93
CA CYS A 103 31.23 -22.91 -2.57
C CYS A 103 29.81 -22.71 -3.12
N LYS A 104 29.69 -22.16 -4.33
CA LYS A 104 28.40 -21.93 -4.98
C LYS A 104 27.75 -23.26 -5.37
N ARG A 105 26.44 -23.42 -5.12
CA ARG A 105 25.69 -24.61 -5.56
C ARG A 105 25.70 -24.71 -7.09
N LYS A 106 25.93 -25.90 -7.65
CA LYS A 106 25.82 -26.13 -9.10
C LYS A 106 24.35 -26.23 -9.48
N ASP A 107 23.89 -25.27 -10.26
CA ASP A 107 22.50 -25.21 -10.70
C ASP A 107 22.22 -26.31 -11.74
N ASN A 108 21.68 -27.44 -11.28
CA ASN A 108 21.28 -28.56 -12.16
C ASN A 108 19.98 -28.25 -12.94
N TYR A 109 19.91 -27.10 -13.62
CA TYR A 109 18.80 -26.78 -14.53
C TYR A 109 18.88 -27.55 -15.84
N GLU A 110 20.07 -28.01 -16.27
CA GLU A 110 20.28 -28.79 -17.51
C GLU A 110 19.29 -29.97 -17.65
N LYS A 111 19.03 -30.70 -16.55
CA LYS A 111 18.07 -31.83 -16.52
C LYS A 111 16.60 -31.42 -16.76
N TRP A 112 16.31 -30.14 -16.65
CA TRP A 112 15.00 -29.52 -16.86
C TRP A 112 14.91 -28.74 -18.18
N GLN A 113 16.03 -28.35 -18.81
CA GLN A 113 16.03 -27.54 -20.03
C GLN A 113 15.25 -28.17 -21.19
N SER A 114 15.31 -29.51 -21.31
CA SER A 114 14.55 -30.29 -22.29
C SER A 114 13.13 -30.65 -21.85
N LYS A 115 12.71 -30.30 -20.63
CA LYS A 115 11.42 -30.67 -20.03
C LYS A 115 10.46 -29.49 -19.84
N ILE A 116 10.97 -28.26 -19.76
CA ILE A 116 10.15 -27.05 -19.64
C ILE A 116 9.84 -26.51 -21.04
N SER A 117 8.57 -26.61 -21.44
CA SER A 117 8.07 -26.11 -22.73
C SER A 117 7.45 -24.72 -22.66
N HIS A 118 6.96 -24.30 -21.48
CA HIS A 118 6.26 -23.03 -21.28
C HIS A 118 6.60 -22.42 -19.92
N ILE A 119 6.60 -21.10 -19.86
CA ILE A 119 6.67 -20.28 -18.64
C ILE A 119 5.45 -19.36 -18.67
N VAL A 120 4.59 -19.46 -17.66
CA VAL A 120 3.40 -18.61 -17.53
C VAL A 120 3.64 -17.62 -16.41
N VAL A 121 3.59 -16.32 -16.73
CA VAL A 121 3.68 -15.21 -15.79
C VAL A 121 2.27 -14.62 -15.64
N ASP A 122 1.60 -15.04 -14.57
CA ASP A 122 0.31 -14.45 -14.17
C ASP A 122 0.52 -13.13 -13.42
N GLU A 123 -0.47 -12.25 -13.46
CA GLU A 123 -0.42 -10.86 -12.97
C GLU A 123 0.84 -10.13 -13.46
N ALA A 124 1.15 -10.24 -14.75
CA ALA A 124 2.40 -9.77 -15.37
C ALA A 124 2.68 -8.26 -15.22
N HIS A 125 1.65 -7.45 -14.90
CA HIS A 125 1.85 -6.06 -14.48
C HIS A 125 2.77 -5.93 -13.25
N CYS A 126 2.88 -6.97 -12.41
CA CYS A 126 3.81 -7.05 -11.30
C CYS A 126 5.28 -6.88 -11.70
N VAL A 127 5.64 -7.21 -12.94
CA VAL A 127 7.00 -6.99 -13.48
C VAL A 127 7.31 -5.50 -13.57
N VAL A 128 6.32 -4.65 -13.85
CA VAL A 128 6.50 -3.21 -14.09
C VAL A 128 6.20 -2.37 -12.86
N GLN A 129 5.02 -2.58 -12.26
CA GLN A 129 4.49 -1.69 -11.20
C GLN A 129 5.25 -1.78 -9.86
N TRP A 130 6.05 -2.82 -9.63
CA TRP A 130 6.57 -3.18 -8.30
C TRP A 130 8.10 -3.24 -8.20
N GLY A 131 8.80 -2.48 -9.05
CA GLY A 131 10.27 -2.51 -9.16
C GLY A 131 11.06 -2.17 -7.89
N HIS A 132 10.44 -1.58 -6.86
CA HIS A 132 11.09 -1.22 -5.59
C HIS A 132 10.16 -1.47 -4.38
N GLY A 133 10.24 -2.66 -3.77
CA GLY A 133 9.77 -2.89 -2.38
C GLY A 133 8.79 -4.04 -2.11
N PHE A 134 8.06 -4.58 -3.09
CA PHE A 134 7.16 -5.73 -2.87
C PHE A 134 7.16 -6.64 -4.10
N ARG A 135 7.70 -7.85 -3.96
CA ARG A 135 7.93 -8.85 -5.04
C ARG A 135 9.01 -8.47 -6.07
N GLU A 136 10.13 -7.88 -5.65
CA GLU A 136 11.30 -7.56 -6.49
C GLU A 136 11.74 -8.70 -7.44
N LYS A 137 11.56 -9.96 -7.02
CA LYS A 137 11.82 -11.17 -7.84
C LYS A 137 11.06 -11.24 -9.16
N PHE A 138 9.98 -10.48 -9.36
CA PHE A 138 9.32 -10.38 -10.67
C PHE A 138 10.22 -9.72 -11.73
N THR A 139 11.07 -8.76 -11.33
CA THR A 139 12.06 -8.12 -12.24
C THR A 139 13.14 -9.12 -12.69
N GLU A 140 13.39 -10.17 -11.90
CA GLU A 140 14.37 -11.21 -12.19
C GLU A 140 13.86 -12.31 -13.14
N LEU A 141 12.56 -12.35 -13.47
CA LEU A 141 11.98 -13.40 -14.32
C LEU A 141 12.64 -13.49 -15.72
N VAL A 142 13.22 -12.39 -16.21
CA VAL A 142 14.02 -12.37 -17.45
C VAL A 142 15.16 -13.38 -17.42
N LYS A 143 15.72 -13.71 -16.24
CA LYS A 143 16.81 -14.68 -16.08
C LYS A 143 16.39 -16.11 -16.45
N LEU A 144 15.09 -16.40 -16.49
CA LEU A 144 14.58 -17.68 -16.99
C LEU A 144 14.76 -17.84 -18.50
N ARG A 145 14.92 -16.74 -19.26
CA ARG A 145 15.11 -16.78 -20.73
C ARG A 145 16.37 -17.54 -21.16
N PRO A 146 17.59 -17.22 -20.66
CA PRO A 146 18.79 -18.00 -21.00
C PRO A 146 18.81 -19.39 -20.37
N VAL A 147 18.13 -19.59 -19.22
CA VAL A 147 18.04 -20.92 -18.58
C VAL A 147 17.14 -21.87 -19.39
N PHE A 148 16.01 -21.39 -19.91
CA PHE A 148 15.05 -22.16 -20.71
C PHE A 148 14.85 -21.52 -22.10
N PRO A 149 15.85 -21.61 -23.00
CA PRO A 149 15.82 -20.93 -24.29
C PRO A 149 14.66 -21.40 -25.20
N ASN A 150 14.30 -22.68 -25.10
CA ASN A 150 13.24 -23.31 -25.91
C ASN A 150 11.82 -23.12 -25.34
N ALA A 151 11.67 -22.57 -24.12
CA ALA A 151 10.35 -22.41 -23.51
C ALA A 151 9.62 -21.17 -24.04
N SER A 152 8.33 -21.30 -24.40
CA SER A 152 7.49 -20.15 -24.73
C SER A 152 7.11 -19.38 -23.46
N ILE A 153 7.04 -18.04 -23.52
CA ILE A 153 6.54 -17.21 -22.41
C ILE A 153 5.13 -16.75 -22.73
N LEU A 154 4.20 -17.00 -21.81
CA LEU A 154 2.87 -16.42 -21.77
C LEU A 154 2.80 -15.44 -20.60
N ALA A 155 2.45 -14.18 -20.86
CA ALA A 155 2.24 -13.15 -19.85
C ALA A 155 0.74 -12.81 -19.80
N LEU A 156 0.13 -12.89 -18.61
CA LEU A 156 -1.29 -12.66 -18.39
C LEU A 156 -1.46 -11.48 -17.44
N THR A 157 -2.39 -10.57 -17.74
CA THR A 157 -2.74 -9.43 -16.87
C THR A 157 -4.10 -8.88 -17.29
N ALA A 158 -4.88 -8.40 -16.32
CA ALA A 158 -6.20 -7.86 -16.59
C ALA A 158 -6.20 -6.36 -16.95
N THR A 159 -5.26 -5.56 -16.44
CA THR A 159 -5.39 -4.09 -16.40
C THR A 159 -4.16 -3.34 -16.93
N ALA A 160 -3.50 -3.86 -17.96
CA ALA A 160 -2.31 -3.24 -18.55
C ALA A 160 -2.66 -2.30 -19.73
N THR A 161 -2.35 -1.01 -19.56
CA THR A 161 -2.32 -0.02 -20.65
C THR A 161 -1.33 -0.41 -21.74
N THR A 162 -1.44 0.17 -22.95
CA THR A 162 -0.52 -0.12 -24.07
C THR A 162 0.95 0.13 -23.71
N GLU A 163 1.25 1.17 -22.92
CA GLU A 163 2.59 1.43 -22.39
C GLU A 163 3.06 0.29 -21.47
N MET A 164 2.22 -0.12 -20.52
CA MET A 164 2.54 -1.20 -19.59
C MET A 164 2.73 -2.54 -20.31
N GLN A 165 1.92 -2.84 -21.33
CA GLN A 165 2.11 -4.04 -22.18
C GLN A 165 3.49 -4.05 -22.84
N ASN A 166 3.96 -2.90 -23.33
CA ASN A 166 5.28 -2.76 -23.95
C ASN A 166 6.42 -2.92 -22.92
N GLU A 167 6.26 -2.37 -21.71
CA GLU A 167 7.26 -2.54 -20.65
C GLU A 167 7.29 -3.99 -20.12
N ILE A 168 6.14 -4.67 -19.98
CA ILE A 168 6.07 -6.12 -19.67
C ILE A 168 6.85 -6.93 -20.72
N ARG A 169 6.58 -6.70 -22.02
CA ARG A 169 7.28 -7.37 -23.13
C ARG A 169 8.79 -7.15 -23.05
N LYS A 170 9.23 -5.92 -22.79
CA LYS A 170 10.64 -5.53 -22.66
C LYS A 170 11.30 -6.23 -21.48
N GLN A 171 10.72 -6.14 -20.29
CA GLN A 171 11.30 -6.74 -19.08
C GLN A 171 11.29 -8.26 -19.10
N LEU A 172 10.28 -8.92 -19.68
CA LEU A 172 10.27 -10.39 -19.87
C LEU A 172 11.09 -10.86 -21.09
N GLY A 173 11.72 -9.96 -21.84
CA GLY A 173 12.56 -10.30 -23.00
C GLY A 173 11.77 -10.88 -24.19
N MET A 174 10.51 -10.49 -24.36
CA MET A 174 9.57 -11.06 -25.34
C MET A 174 9.68 -10.35 -26.71
N LYS A 175 10.72 -10.69 -27.49
CA LYS A 175 11.09 -10.00 -28.74
C LYS A 175 10.04 -9.99 -29.85
N SER A 176 9.14 -10.98 -29.89
CA SER A 176 8.12 -11.14 -30.94
C SER A 176 6.79 -11.64 -30.34
N ALA A 177 6.34 -11.01 -29.25
CA ALA A 177 5.10 -11.39 -28.59
C ALA A 177 3.87 -11.05 -29.42
N LEU A 178 3.06 -12.06 -29.75
CA LEU A 178 1.65 -11.85 -30.06
C LEU A 178 0.96 -11.26 -28.81
N THR A 179 0.28 -10.13 -28.96
CA THR A 179 -0.66 -9.64 -27.94
C THR A 179 -2.06 -9.97 -28.40
N VAL A 180 -2.84 -10.56 -27.50
CA VAL A 180 -4.28 -10.72 -27.60
C VAL A 180 -4.89 -9.83 -26.53
N GLN A 181 -5.69 -8.85 -26.94
CA GLN A 181 -6.39 -7.93 -26.06
C GLN A 181 -7.89 -8.08 -26.28
N SER A 182 -8.64 -8.36 -25.21
CA SER A 182 -10.09 -8.21 -25.18
C SER A 182 -10.46 -6.78 -24.79
N SER A 183 -11.69 -6.34 -25.07
CA SER A 183 -12.17 -5.08 -24.49
C SER A 183 -12.20 -5.17 -22.96
N MET A 184 -11.88 -4.05 -22.31
CA MET A 184 -12.06 -3.86 -20.86
C MET A 184 -13.51 -3.53 -20.50
N ASP A 185 -14.33 -3.25 -21.51
CA ASP A 185 -15.71 -2.83 -21.32
C ASP A 185 -16.55 -3.90 -20.62
N ARG A 186 -17.42 -3.41 -19.74
CA ARG A 186 -18.38 -4.15 -18.95
C ARG A 186 -19.69 -3.36 -19.02
N PRO A 187 -20.45 -3.45 -20.13
CA PRO A 187 -21.67 -2.66 -20.33
C PRO A 187 -22.74 -2.96 -19.27
N ASN A 188 -22.61 -4.08 -18.55
CA ASN A 188 -23.44 -4.42 -17.40
C ASN A 188 -23.01 -3.74 -16.08
N ILE A 189 -22.08 -2.77 -16.10
CA ILE A 189 -21.63 -1.99 -14.94
C ILE A 189 -21.83 -0.49 -15.22
N LYS A 190 -22.87 0.10 -14.61
CA LYS A 190 -23.10 1.55 -14.60
C LYS A 190 -22.06 2.25 -13.74
N LEU A 191 -21.43 3.30 -14.28
CA LEU A 191 -20.39 4.08 -13.60
C LEU A 191 -20.97 5.35 -12.97
N THR A 192 -20.89 5.50 -11.66
CA THR A 192 -21.45 6.64 -10.92
C THR A 192 -20.37 7.33 -10.09
N LEU A 193 -20.22 8.65 -10.24
CA LEU A 193 -19.35 9.48 -9.40
C LEU A 193 -20.20 10.36 -8.47
N VAL A 194 -19.97 10.29 -7.16
CA VAL A 194 -20.77 11.04 -6.17
C VAL A 194 -19.84 11.78 -5.21
N LYS A 195 -20.17 13.05 -4.90
CA LYS A 195 -19.47 13.78 -3.83
C LYS A 195 -19.65 13.01 -2.52
N ARG A 196 -18.54 12.77 -1.83
CA ARG A 196 -18.49 11.95 -0.61
C ARG A 196 -19.51 12.44 0.42
N PRO A 197 -20.47 11.59 0.86
CA PRO A 197 -21.41 11.94 1.92
C PRO A 197 -20.70 12.11 3.28
N ALA A 198 -21.37 12.78 4.22
CA ALA A 198 -20.82 13.01 5.57
C ALA A 198 -20.61 11.71 6.35
N GLY A 199 -21.49 10.72 6.15
CA GLY A 199 -21.44 9.39 6.75
C GLY A 199 -21.94 8.31 5.79
N PHE A 200 -22.29 7.16 6.34
CA PHE A 200 -22.86 6.03 5.60
C PHE A 200 -24.38 5.91 5.77
N ASP A 201 -25.10 7.02 5.93
CA ASP A 201 -26.52 7.01 6.29
C ASP A 201 -27.41 6.34 5.23
N GLU A 202 -27.05 6.42 3.94
CA GLU A 202 -27.67 5.61 2.88
C GLU A 202 -27.50 4.10 3.17
N LEU A 203 -26.30 3.66 3.57
CA LEU A 203 -26.06 2.25 3.93
C LEU A 203 -26.71 1.85 5.26
N ARG A 204 -27.02 2.81 6.12
CA ARG A 204 -27.74 2.60 7.40
C ARG A 204 -29.26 2.54 7.24
N ALA A 205 -29.83 3.25 6.26
CA ALA A 205 -31.28 3.36 6.07
C ALA A 205 -31.92 2.22 5.25
N TYR A 206 -31.12 1.36 4.59
CA TYR A 206 -31.57 0.41 3.56
C TYR A 206 -31.21 -1.06 3.89
N LYS A 207 -31.28 -1.41 5.17
CA LYS A 207 -30.71 -2.63 5.79
C LYS A 207 -31.16 -3.97 5.17
N SER A 208 -32.40 -4.08 4.71
CA SER A 208 -32.99 -5.33 4.18
C SER A 208 -33.31 -5.33 2.68
N SER A 209 -33.33 -4.16 2.02
CA SER A 209 -33.64 -4.02 0.59
C SER A 209 -32.41 -4.03 -0.33
N PHE A 210 -31.19 -4.04 0.22
CA PHE A 210 -29.98 -3.94 -0.58
C PHE A 210 -29.68 -5.17 -1.45
N GLU A 211 -29.36 -4.87 -2.71
CA GLU A 211 -28.55 -5.77 -3.52
C GLU A 211 -27.15 -5.96 -2.92
N ARG A 212 -26.56 -7.15 -3.12
CA ARG A 212 -25.25 -7.51 -2.53
C ARG A 212 -24.17 -6.49 -2.93
N THR A 213 -23.70 -5.75 -1.94
CA THR A 213 -22.86 -4.56 -2.03
C THR A 213 -21.48 -4.82 -1.43
N LYS A 214 -20.42 -4.42 -2.13
CA LYS A 214 -19.04 -4.42 -1.63
C LYS A 214 -18.53 -2.98 -1.51
N VAL A 215 -18.04 -2.59 -0.35
CA VAL A 215 -17.45 -1.26 -0.08
C VAL A 215 -15.94 -1.38 0.05
N TYR A 216 -15.20 -0.83 -0.91
CA TYR A 216 -13.76 -0.62 -0.84
C TYR A 216 -13.44 0.59 0.04
N SER A 217 -12.56 0.41 1.03
CA SER A 217 -12.15 1.48 1.94
C SER A 217 -10.74 1.25 2.50
N LYS A 218 -10.14 2.31 3.07
CA LYS A 218 -8.92 2.19 3.87
C LYS A 218 -9.22 1.43 5.18
N LEU A 219 -8.21 0.81 5.79
CA LEU A 219 -8.37 -0.03 6.99
C LEU A 219 -9.15 0.65 8.13
N ASN A 220 -8.83 1.90 8.45
CA ASN A 220 -9.53 2.70 9.46
C ASN A 220 -11.00 2.98 9.09
N TRP A 221 -11.30 3.19 7.81
CA TRP A 221 -12.66 3.40 7.31
C TRP A 221 -13.47 2.09 7.20
N CYS A 222 -12.80 0.94 7.12
CA CYS A 222 -13.46 -0.37 7.05
C CYS A 222 -14.15 -0.72 8.38
N GLY A 223 -13.44 -0.55 9.50
CA GLY A 223 -14.01 -0.74 10.84
C GLY A 223 -15.07 0.31 11.18
N TYR A 224 -14.78 1.59 10.93
CA TYR A 224 -15.74 2.68 11.15
C TYR A 224 -17.03 2.50 10.33
N GLY A 225 -16.93 2.15 9.04
CA GLY A 225 -18.11 1.91 8.19
C GLY A 225 -18.96 0.72 8.67
N TYR A 226 -18.32 -0.36 9.11
CA TYR A 226 -19.00 -1.49 9.74
C TYR A 226 -19.74 -1.05 11.01
N GLU A 227 -19.06 -0.38 11.94
CA GLU A 227 -19.64 0.08 13.20
C GLU A 227 -20.79 1.08 12.97
N GLU A 228 -20.65 2.04 12.06
CA GLU A 228 -21.70 3.01 11.76
C GLU A 228 -22.98 2.35 11.22
N VAL A 229 -22.88 1.34 10.36
CA VAL A 229 -24.07 0.65 9.82
C VAL A 229 -24.70 -0.30 10.84
N VAL A 230 -23.89 -0.97 11.66
CA VAL A 230 -24.36 -1.94 12.66
C VAL A 230 -24.87 -1.27 13.95
N ARG A 231 -24.39 -0.06 14.31
CA ARG A 231 -24.80 0.64 15.53
C ARG A 231 -26.33 0.82 15.57
N PRO A 232 -27.00 0.46 16.69
CA PRO A 232 -28.43 0.72 16.87
C PRO A 232 -28.75 2.20 16.72
N LEU A 233 -29.87 2.52 16.07
CA LEU A 233 -30.42 3.88 16.10
C LEU A 233 -30.88 4.19 17.53
N THR A 234 -30.71 5.44 17.95
CA THR A 234 -31.11 5.95 19.28
C THR A 234 -32.61 5.78 19.58
N ASN A 235 -33.43 5.53 18.56
CA ASN A 235 -34.88 5.42 18.66
C ASN A 235 -35.37 3.97 18.86
N GLY A 236 -34.49 3.00 19.04
CA GLY A 236 -34.87 1.63 19.39
C GLY A 236 -35.21 0.71 18.22
N ASP A 237 -34.92 1.12 16.98
CA ASP A 237 -35.01 0.30 15.77
C ASP A 237 -33.99 -0.85 15.77
N LYS A 238 -34.29 -1.87 16.58
CA LYS A 238 -33.64 -3.18 16.54
C LYS A 238 -34.24 -3.97 15.38
N GLU A 239 -33.74 -3.72 14.17
CA GLU A 239 -33.95 -4.64 13.06
C GLU A 239 -33.14 -5.91 13.35
N ASP A 240 -33.86 -6.97 13.73
CA ASP A 240 -33.25 -8.22 14.21
C ASP A 240 -32.27 -8.76 13.17
N ASN A 241 -31.05 -9.06 13.62
CA ASN A 241 -29.97 -9.67 12.86
C ASN A 241 -29.21 -8.78 11.83
N ILE A 242 -29.21 -7.45 11.94
CA ILE A 242 -28.35 -6.59 11.08
C ILE A 242 -26.87 -7.04 11.03
N GLU A 243 -26.34 -7.56 12.13
CA GLU A 243 -24.99 -8.14 12.24
C GLU A 243 -24.73 -9.37 11.34
N LYS A 244 -25.78 -10.04 10.84
CA LYS A 244 -25.65 -11.11 9.83
C LYS A 244 -25.61 -10.58 8.40
N CYS A 245 -26.17 -9.39 8.18
CA CYS A 245 -26.27 -8.76 6.87
C CYS A 245 -25.02 -7.95 6.50
N VAL A 246 -24.17 -7.61 7.48
CA VAL A 246 -22.97 -6.76 7.32
C VAL A 246 -21.72 -7.51 7.78
N ALA A 247 -20.61 -7.41 7.04
CA ALA A 247 -19.31 -7.95 7.45
C ALA A 247 -18.15 -7.00 7.09
N GLN A 248 -16.98 -7.32 7.63
CA GLN A 248 -15.70 -6.66 7.31
C GLN A 248 -14.64 -7.69 6.86
N PHE A 249 -13.80 -7.33 5.90
CA PHE A 249 -12.65 -8.13 5.46
C PHE A 249 -11.41 -7.25 5.30
N HIS A 250 -10.42 -7.46 6.15
CA HIS A 250 -9.16 -6.73 6.12
C HIS A 250 -8.00 -7.58 6.67
N SER A 251 -6.77 -7.03 6.64
CA SER A 251 -5.56 -7.75 7.07
C SER A 251 -5.65 -8.28 8.52
N PRO A 252 -6.07 -7.50 9.53
CA PRO A 252 -6.29 -7.98 10.90
C PRO A 252 -7.32 -9.10 11.10
N CYS A 253 -8.28 -9.34 10.20
CA CYS A 253 -9.24 -10.44 10.37
C CYS A 253 -8.54 -11.80 10.42
N THR A 254 -9.01 -12.72 11.28
CA THR A 254 -8.45 -14.09 11.35
C THR A 254 -8.73 -14.87 10.07
N SER A 255 -7.98 -15.95 9.82
CA SER A 255 -8.20 -16.84 8.69
C SER A 255 -9.62 -17.44 8.69
N GLU A 256 -10.15 -17.73 9.88
CA GLU A 256 -11.51 -18.25 10.09
C GLU A 256 -12.57 -17.22 9.70
N MET A 257 -12.45 -15.97 10.18
CA MET A 257 -13.33 -14.87 9.79
C MET A 257 -13.31 -14.65 8.28
N LYS A 258 -12.12 -14.60 7.68
CA LYS A 258 -11.93 -14.44 6.22
C LYS A 258 -12.61 -15.57 5.44
N SER A 259 -12.47 -16.81 5.90
CA SER A 259 -13.07 -18.00 5.28
C SER A 259 -14.60 -18.00 5.39
N LYS A 260 -15.13 -17.61 6.55
CA LYS A 260 -16.58 -17.46 6.76
C LYS A 260 -17.17 -16.38 5.84
N VAL A 261 -16.59 -15.18 5.82
CA VAL A 261 -17.06 -14.08 4.96
C VAL A 261 -17.04 -14.47 3.48
N LEU A 262 -16.02 -15.20 3.02
CA LEU A 262 -15.97 -15.72 1.65
C LEU A 262 -17.09 -16.73 1.37
N SER A 263 -17.30 -17.69 2.28
CA SER A 263 -18.38 -18.67 2.17
C SER A 263 -19.75 -17.99 2.09
N ASP A 264 -20.01 -17.01 2.97
CA ASP A 264 -21.27 -16.27 3.04
C ASP A 264 -21.48 -15.38 1.78
N MET A 265 -20.42 -14.75 1.27
CA MET A 265 -20.47 -13.93 0.04
C MET A 265 -20.65 -14.74 -1.25
N VAL A 266 -20.40 -16.04 -1.25
CA VAL A 266 -20.65 -16.94 -2.40
C VAL A 266 -21.98 -17.69 -2.25
N SER A 267 -22.35 -18.07 -1.03
CA SER A 267 -23.53 -18.90 -0.74
C SER A 267 -24.84 -18.26 -1.23
N PRO A 268 -25.62 -18.95 -2.07
CA PRO A 268 -27.01 -18.59 -2.36
C PRO A 268 -27.83 -18.58 -1.08
N GLY A 269 -28.73 -17.60 -0.92
CA GLY A 269 -29.57 -17.48 0.28
C GLY A 269 -28.88 -16.93 1.53
N SER A 270 -27.57 -16.62 1.51
CA SER A 270 -26.93 -15.98 2.66
C SER A 270 -27.48 -14.57 2.92
N ASP A 271 -27.71 -14.27 4.20
CA ASP A 271 -28.14 -12.96 4.70
C ASP A 271 -27.10 -11.86 4.42
N LEU A 272 -25.82 -12.21 4.27
CA LEU A 272 -24.75 -11.25 4.02
C LEU A 272 -25.00 -10.47 2.71
N LYS A 273 -25.31 -9.18 2.85
CA LYS A 273 -25.55 -8.22 1.75
C LYS A 273 -24.44 -7.20 1.64
N LEU A 274 -23.90 -6.70 2.75
CA LEU A 274 -22.94 -5.59 2.77
C LEU A 274 -21.57 -6.05 3.29
N LEU A 275 -20.53 -5.84 2.49
CA LEU A 275 -19.16 -6.15 2.90
C LEU A 275 -18.26 -4.93 2.79
N PHE A 276 -17.75 -4.46 3.93
CA PHE A 276 -16.64 -3.52 3.97
C PHE A 276 -15.32 -4.28 3.77
N ALA A 277 -14.47 -3.83 2.84
CA ALA A 277 -13.24 -4.50 2.50
C ALA A 277 -12.10 -3.51 2.22
N THR A 278 -10.88 -3.90 2.58
CA THR A 278 -9.67 -3.25 2.07
C THR A 278 -9.19 -3.92 0.77
N GLU A 279 -8.22 -3.30 0.09
CA GLU A 279 -7.53 -3.83 -1.09
C GLU A 279 -7.06 -5.30 -0.90
N ALA A 280 -6.75 -5.71 0.34
CA ALA A 280 -6.35 -7.07 0.70
C ALA A 280 -7.39 -8.17 0.36
N PHE A 281 -8.66 -7.81 0.14
CA PHE A 281 -9.71 -8.74 -0.27
C PHE A 281 -9.74 -8.99 -1.80
N SER A 282 -8.95 -8.26 -2.59
CA SER A 282 -8.99 -8.31 -4.06
C SER A 282 -8.25 -9.51 -4.68
N MET A 283 -7.33 -10.18 -4.00
CA MET A 283 -6.58 -11.28 -4.64
C MET A 283 -7.34 -12.62 -4.59
N GLY A 284 -7.53 -13.24 -5.76
CA GLY A 284 -7.99 -14.65 -5.89
C GLY A 284 -9.46 -14.95 -5.59
N THR A 285 -10.30 -13.94 -5.34
CA THR A 285 -11.71 -14.13 -4.93
C THR A 285 -12.68 -13.83 -6.07
N ASP A 286 -13.48 -14.82 -6.45
CA ASP A 286 -14.60 -14.64 -7.38
C ASP A 286 -15.92 -14.56 -6.62
N LEU A 287 -16.57 -13.41 -6.71
CA LEU A 287 -17.84 -13.12 -6.03
C LEU A 287 -18.89 -12.82 -7.09
N PRO A 288 -19.45 -13.86 -7.74
CA PRO A 288 -20.18 -13.69 -8.99
C PRO A 288 -21.35 -12.73 -8.85
N ASN A 289 -22.04 -12.73 -7.69
CA ASN A 289 -23.29 -12.03 -7.44
C ASN A 289 -23.16 -10.68 -6.71
N VAL A 290 -21.99 -10.03 -6.68
CA VAL A 290 -21.89 -8.62 -6.27
C VAL A 290 -22.62 -7.76 -7.32
N ARG A 291 -23.58 -6.95 -6.85
CA ARG A 291 -24.45 -6.10 -7.67
C ARG A 291 -24.08 -4.62 -7.57
N ARG A 292 -23.43 -4.23 -6.47
CA ARG A 292 -22.96 -2.87 -6.25
C ARG A 292 -21.54 -2.85 -5.69
N VAL A 293 -20.66 -2.04 -6.27
CA VAL A 293 -19.31 -1.78 -5.76
C VAL A 293 -19.24 -0.31 -5.37
N ILE A 294 -18.84 0.00 -4.15
CA ILE A 294 -18.71 1.37 -3.65
C ILE A 294 -17.26 1.61 -3.26
N HIS A 295 -16.67 2.71 -3.72
CA HIS A 295 -15.35 3.16 -3.31
C HIS A 295 -15.48 4.31 -2.30
N ALA A 296 -15.34 3.99 -1.01
CA ALA A 296 -15.37 4.94 0.09
C ALA A 296 -14.01 5.63 0.28
N GLY A 297 -13.62 6.38 -0.75
CA GLY A 297 -12.28 6.93 -0.93
C GLY A 297 -11.75 6.60 -2.33
N VAL A 298 -10.97 7.49 -2.90
CA VAL A 298 -10.54 7.40 -4.31
C VAL A 298 -9.34 6.46 -4.45
N PRO A 299 -9.39 5.45 -5.34
CA PRO A 299 -8.22 4.67 -5.75
C PRO A 299 -7.09 5.56 -6.24
N LYS A 300 -5.85 5.09 -6.19
CA LYS A 300 -4.69 5.89 -6.64
C LYS A 300 -4.58 6.01 -8.16
N THR A 301 -5.06 5.01 -8.89
CA THR A 301 -4.88 4.87 -10.34
C THR A 301 -6.12 4.26 -10.99
N LEU A 302 -6.26 4.46 -12.30
CA LEU A 302 -7.38 3.92 -13.09
C LEU A 302 -7.31 2.39 -13.22
N GLU A 303 -6.10 1.82 -13.22
CA GLU A 303 -5.83 0.37 -13.22
C GLU A 303 -6.41 -0.29 -11.97
N ILE A 304 -6.20 0.31 -10.79
CA ILE A 304 -6.77 -0.17 -9.53
C ILE A 304 -8.30 -0.05 -9.58
N TYR A 305 -8.81 1.12 -9.96
CA TYR A 305 -10.25 1.37 -10.03
C TYR A 305 -10.97 0.36 -10.94
N ILE A 306 -10.50 0.14 -12.17
CA ILE A 306 -11.15 -0.79 -13.10
C ILE A 306 -11.08 -2.25 -12.62
N GLN A 307 -9.97 -2.66 -12.00
CA GLN A 307 -9.80 -4.01 -11.43
C GLN A 307 -10.77 -4.27 -10.25
N GLU A 308 -11.07 -3.23 -9.49
CA GLU A 308 -11.93 -3.31 -8.31
C GLU A 308 -13.42 -3.26 -8.66
N ILE A 309 -13.84 -2.35 -9.56
CA ILE A 309 -15.23 -2.29 -10.04
C ILE A 309 -15.59 -3.51 -10.90
N GLY A 310 -14.65 -4.07 -11.67
CA GLY A 310 -14.86 -5.25 -12.53
C GLY A 310 -15.23 -6.55 -11.78
N ARG A 311 -15.24 -6.51 -10.44
CA ARG A 311 -15.75 -7.57 -9.56
C ARG A 311 -17.26 -7.50 -9.35
N GLY A 312 -17.86 -6.35 -9.64
CA GLY A 312 -19.30 -6.22 -9.80
C GLY A 312 -19.79 -6.94 -11.05
N GLY A 313 -21.02 -7.44 -10.98
CA GLY A 313 -21.77 -7.90 -12.16
C GLY A 313 -21.13 -9.07 -12.93
N ARG A 314 -20.26 -9.89 -12.31
CA ARG A 314 -19.59 -11.00 -13.01
C ARG A 314 -20.56 -12.05 -13.57
N HIS A 315 -21.76 -12.14 -13.00
CA HIS A 315 -22.90 -12.91 -13.51
C HIS A 315 -23.68 -12.24 -14.67
N GLY A 316 -23.13 -11.18 -15.29
CA GLY A 316 -23.66 -10.53 -16.49
C GLY A 316 -24.86 -9.59 -16.32
N LYS A 317 -25.54 -9.58 -15.16
CA LYS A 317 -26.68 -8.67 -14.91
C LYS A 317 -26.22 -7.24 -14.56
N SER A 318 -27.05 -6.24 -14.88
CA SER A 318 -26.80 -4.80 -14.65
C SER A 318 -26.46 -4.46 -13.21
N SER A 319 -25.31 -3.84 -12.96
CA SER A 319 -24.72 -3.57 -11.65
C SER A 319 -24.16 -2.15 -11.60
N THR A 320 -23.89 -1.60 -10.41
CA THR A 320 -23.45 -0.20 -10.27
C THR A 320 -22.12 -0.09 -9.54
N ALA A 321 -21.19 0.68 -10.11
CA ALA A 321 -19.94 1.09 -9.48
C ALA A 321 -20.05 2.56 -9.04
N ILE A 322 -19.97 2.82 -7.74
CA ILE A 322 -20.14 4.15 -7.13
C ILE A 322 -18.82 4.61 -6.53
N LEU A 323 -18.27 5.72 -7.00
CA LEU A 323 -17.05 6.33 -6.46
C LEU A 323 -17.37 7.54 -5.59
N TYR A 324 -17.05 7.47 -4.29
CA TYR A 324 -17.15 8.60 -3.37
C TYR A 324 -15.84 9.39 -3.36
N TYR A 325 -15.92 10.66 -3.79
CA TYR A 325 -14.76 11.55 -3.87
C TYR A 325 -15.01 12.91 -3.22
N ASN A 326 -13.95 13.56 -2.77
CA ASN A 326 -13.95 14.97 -2.38
C ASN A 326 -12.62 15.62 -2.78
N LYS A 327 -12.53 16.95 -2.68
CA LYS A 327 -11.32 17.68 -3.11
C LYS A 327 -10.04 17.25 -2.39
N SER A 328 -10.10 16.85 -1.12
CA SER A 328 -8.91 16.39 -0.39
C SER A 328 -8.45 15.01 -0.84
N ASN A 329 -9.38 14.10 -1.19
CA ASN A 329 -9.07 12.77 -1.69
C ASN A 329 -8.39 12.76 -3.07
N ILE A 330 -8.54 13.81 -3.88
CA ILE A 330 -7.88 13.99 -5.19
C ILE A 330 -6.83 15.13 -5.20
N SER A 331 -6.43 15.62 -4.02
CA SER A 331 -5.46 16.71 -3.92
C SER A 331 -4.06 16.28 -4.38
N GLN A 332 -3.25 17.25 -4.83
CA GLN A 332 -1.86 16.99 -5.27
C GLN A 332 -0.96 16.45 -4.14
N ALA A 333 -1.35 16.66 -2.88
CA ALA A 333 -0.64 16.13 -1.71
C ALA A 333 -0.86 14.62 -1.46
N VAL A 334 -1.76 13.95 -2.19
CA VAL A 334 -2.04 12.51 -1.99
C VAL A 334 -0.94 11.65 -2.64
N PRO A 335 -0.10 10.93 -1.87
CA PRO A 335 1.06 10.24 -2.43
C PRO A 335 0.65 9.07 -3.34
N GLY A 336 1.18 9.08 -4.56
CA GLY A 336 0.93 8.07 -5.58
C GLY A 336 -0.41 8.20 -6.32
N MET A 337 -1.19 9.27 -6.10
CA MET A 337 -2.37 9.56 -6.92
C MET A 337 -1.93 10.03 -8.32
N THR A 338 -2.44 9.39 -9.36
CA THR A 338 -2.13 9.73 -10.77
C THR A 338 -3.02 10.84 -11.31
N ASP A 339 -2.54 11.58 -12.31
CA ASP A 339 -3.33 12.63 -12.96
C ASP A 339 -4.55 12.06 -13.68
N GLY A 340 -4.44 10.92 -14.38
CA GLY A 340 -5.61 10.28 -15.00
C GLY A 340 -6.75 9.96 -14.02
N MET A 341 -6.44 9.64 -12.76
CA MET A 341 -7.46 9.43 -11.73
C MET A 341 -8.03 10.74 -11.17
N ARG A 342 -7.21 11.79 -11.06
CA ARG A 342 -7.69 13.16 -10.77
C ARG A 342 -8.62 13.67 -11.87
N ASP A 343 -8.25 13.47 -13.12
CA ASP A 343 -9.01 13.89 -14.29
C ASP A 343 -10.34 13.13 -14.38
N TYR A 344 -10.36 11.82 -14.12
CA TYR A 344 -11.60 11.05 -14.03
C TYR A 344 -12.59 11.59 -12.99
N CYS A 345 -12.10 12.02 -11.83
CA CYS A 345 -12.92 12.62 -10.77
C CYS A 345 -13.37 14.06 -11.08
N ASN A 346 -12.67 14.78 -11.98
CA ASN A 346 -13.02 16.14 -12.38
C ASN A 346 -13.76 16.21 -13.73
N SER A 347 -13.76 15.12 -14.50
CA SER A 347 -14.31 15.08 -15.84
C SER A 347 -15.84 15.30 -15.85
N LYS A 348 -16.27 15.96 -16.92
CA LYS A 348 -17.68 16.18 -17.30
C LYS A 348 -18.07 15.39 -18.56
N THR A 349 -17.21 14.51 -19.05
CA THR A 349 -17.48 13.61 -20.18
C THR A 349 -17.91 12.22 -19.69
N CYS A 350 -18.64 11.49 -20.53
CA CYS A 350 -19.12 10.14 -20.23
C CYS A 350 -18.01 9.25 -19.64
N ARG A 351 -18.25 8.66 -18.45
CA ARG A 351 -17.27 7.87 -17.69
C ARG A 351 -16.69 6.67 -18.46
N ALA A 352 -17.39 6.23 -19.51
CA ALA A 352 -16.95 5.21 -20.46
C ALA A 352 -15.56 5.47 -21.07
N TYR A 353 -15.12 6.73 -21.16
CA TYR A 353 -13.79 7.11 -21.64
C TYR A 353 -12.65 6.44 -20.84
N LEU A 354 -12.93 5.89 -19.65
CA LEU A 354 -12.06 4.98 -18.92
C LEU A 354 -11.47 3.86 -19.81
N CYS A 355 -12.20 3.37 -20.82
CA CYS A 355 -11.70 2.36 -21.75
C CYS A 355 -10.59 2.89 -22.68
N GLU A 356 -10.62 4.17 -23.04
CA GLU A 356 -9.63 4.82 -23.90
C GLU A 356 -8.24 4.82 -23.25
N HIS A 357 -8.17 4.94 -21.91
CA HIS A 357 -6.93 4.80 -21.12
C HIS A 357 -6.25 3.44 -21.30
N PHE A 358 -7.03 2.39 -21.60
CA PHE A 358 -6.53 1.04 -21.88
C PHE A 358 -6.39 0.74 -23.38
N GLY A 359 -6.60 1.73 -24.25
CA GLY A 359 -6.55 1.57 -25.69
C GLY A 359 -7.67 0.69 -26.25
N CYS A 360 -8.86 0.72 -25.63
CA CYS A 360 -10.05 0.02 -26.12
C CYS A 360 -11.26 0.95 -26.20
N GLU A 361 -12.18 0.64 -27.11
CA GLU A 361 -13.43 1.37 -27.28
C GLU A 361 -14.53 0.78 -26.38
N PHE A 362 -15.45 1.64 -25.95
CA PHE A 362 -16.62 1.27 -25.15
C PHE A 362 -17.79 0.89 -26.07
N SER A 363 -18.58 -0.12 -25.71
CA SER A 363 -19.71 -0.57 -26.52
C SER A 363 -20.83 0.48 -26.55
N GLU A 364 -21.50 0.64 -27.69
CA GLU A 364 -22.72 1.45 -27.73
C GLU A 364 -23.80 0.84 -26.82
N MET A 365 -24.34 1.66 -25.92
CA MET A 365 -25.35 1.26 -24.95
C MET A 365 -26.76 1.56 -25.47
N ASN A 366 -27.66 0.58 -25.37
CA ASN A 366 -29.06 0.73 -25.78
C ASN A 366 -29.79 1.88 -25.04
N LEU A 367 -29.46 2.10 -23.76
CA LEU A 367 -30.03 3.14 -22.92
C LEU A 367 -28.92 3.94 -22.24
N LYS A 368 -28.90 5.26 -22.47
CA LYS A 368 -27.88 6.17 -21.91
C LYS A 368 -27.76 6.08 -20.38
N HIS A 369 -28.86 5.88 -19.66
CA HIS A 369 -28.86 5.84 -18.19
C HIS A 369 -28.20 4.59 -17.57
N GLU A 370 -27.99 3.53 -18.37
CA GLU A 370 -27.27 2.32 -17.93
C GLU A 370 -25.75 2.49 -18.00
N CYS A 371 -25.25 3.49 -18.75
CA CYS A 371 -23.82 3.74 -18.95
C CYS A 371 -23.17 4.43 -17.73
N CYS A 372 -23.58 5.66 -17.41
CA CYS A 372 -23.00 6.42 -16.30
C CYS A 372 -23.90 7.54 -15.77
N ASP A 373 -23.51 8.12 -14.63
CA ASP A 373 -24.12 9.30 -14.00
C ASP A 373 -24.38 10.46 -14.98
N LEU A 374 -23.41 10.78 -15.84
CA LEU A 374 -23.53 11.88 -16.79
C LEU A 374 -24.49 11.56 -17.94
N CYS A 375 -24.43 10.33 -18.48
CA CYS A 375 -25.31 9.90 -19.56
C CYS A 375 -26.77 9.69 -19.09
N GLU A 376 -26.97 9.36 -17.82
CA GLU A 376 -28.30 9.34 -17.18
C GLU A 376 -28.96 10.71 -17.17
N MET A 377 -28.23 11.78 -16.82
CA MET A 377 -28.77 13.14 -16.88
C MET A 377 -29.21 13.54 -18.29
N GLU A 378 -28.47 13.11 -19.32
CA GLU A 378 -28.84 13.29 -20.74
C GLU A 378 -29.90 12.31 -21.26
N CYS A 379 -30.36 11.35 -20.47
CA CYS A 379 -31.31 10.34 -20.93
C CYS A 379 -32.73 10.90 -21.04
N THR A 380 -33.41 10.54 -22.13
CA THR A 380 -34.75 11.01 -22.52
C THR A 380 -35.78 9.89 -22.61
N CYS A 381 -35.50 8.70 -22.04
CA CYS A 381 -36.50 7.62 -21.99
C CYS A 381 -37.59 7.93 -20.95
N ASN A 382 -38.76 7.31 -21.10
CA ASN A 382 -39.93 7.58 -20.25
C ASN A 382 -39.63 7.44 -18.75
N GLN A 383 -38.89 6.42 -18.33
CA GLN A 383 -38.50 6.20 -16.92
C GLN A 383 -37.68 7.37 -16.35
N CYS A 384 -36.74 7.90 -17.13
CA CYS A 384 -35.95 9.09 -16.76
C CYS A 384 -36.79 10.37 -16.84
N SER A 385 -37.80 10.44 -17.70
CA SER A 385 -38.71 11.59 -17.80
C SER A 385 -39.70 11.67 -16.64
N GLU A 386 -40.24 10.53 -16.20
CA GLU A 386 -41.11 10.42 -15.02
C GLU A 386 -40.36 10.84 -13.74
N THR A 387 -39.19 10.25 -13.49
CA THR A 387 -38.34 10.60 -12.33
C THR A 387 -37.84 12.05 -12.34
N LYS A 388 -37.64 12.67 -13.50
CA LYS A 388 -37.33 14.12 -13.60
C LYS A 388 -38.52 15.02 -13.24
N ASN A 389 -39.76 14.54 -13.39
CA ASN A 389 -40.98 15.28 -13.06
C ASN A 389 -41.42 15.11 -11.59
N GLU A 390 -40.87 14.13 -10.86
CA GLU A 390 -41.17 13.89 -9.44
C GLU A 390 -40.28 14.70 -8.47
N ILE A 391 -39.27 15.43 -8.95
CA ILE A 391 -38.42 16.30 -8.11
C ILE A 391 -39.21 17.59 -7.80
N PRO A 392 -39.55 17.88 -6.53
CA PRO A 392 -40.20 19.14 -6.17
C PRO A 392 -39.27 20.33 -6.40
N SER A 393 -39.82 21.42 -6.94
CA SER A 393 -39.09 22.65 -7.26
C SER A 393 -38.76 23.52 -6.04
N GLU A 394 -38.10 22.95 -5.02
CA GLU A 394 -37.80 23.63 -3.74
C GLU A 394 -36.29 23.69 -3.39
N MET A 395 -35.39 23.45 -4.35
CA MET A 395 -33.93 23.63 -4.15
C MET A 395 -33.32 24.86 -4.85
N GLU A 396 -34.14 25.86 -5.18
CA GLU A 396 -33.68 27.24 -5.46
C GLU A 396 -34.08 28.20 -4.33
N GLN A 397 -33.62 27.95 -3.11
CA GLN A 397 -33.58 29.01 -2.09
C GLN A 397 -32.26 29.78 -2.17
N THR A 398 -32.35 30.98 -2.72
CA THR A 398 -31.29 31.99 -2.70
C THR A 398 -30.78 32.24 -1.29
N HIS A 399 -29.59 31.75 -0.96
CA HIS A 399 -28.86 32.23 0.20
C HIS A 399 -28.33 33.64 -0.10
N ASN A 400 -29.00 34.65 0.47
CA ASN A 400 -28.50 36.02 0.49
C ASN A 400 -27.14 36.05 1.18
N ILE A 401 -26.08 36.25 0.41
CA ILE A 401 -24.75 36.55 0.94
C ILE A 401 -24.82 37.95 1.56
N ILE A 402 -24.82 38.03 2.88
CA ILE A 402 -24.53 39.28 3.58
C ILE A 402 -23.02 39.49 3.46
N ASP A 403 -22.64 40.41 2.60
CA ASP A 403 -21.24 40.72 2.32
C ASP A 403 -20.65 41.53 3.49
N VAL A 404 -19.83 40.87 4.32
CA VAL A 404 -19.10 41.52 5.42
C VAL A 404 -17.62 41.53 5.05
N SER A 405 -17.18 42.66 4.48
CA SER A 405 -15.81 42.89 4.06
C SER A 405 -14.86 42.98 5.27
N LEU A 406 -14.08 41.92 5.51
CA LEU A 406 -12.96 41.92 6.48
C LEU A 406 -11.69 42.51 5.87
N SER A 407 -10.84 43.11 6.70
CA SER A 407 -9.62 43.77 6.25
C SER A 407 -8.47 42.79 6.02
N ALA A 408 -7.55 43.12 5.09
CA ALA A 408 -6.43 42.25 4.75
C ALA A 408 -5.48 41.93 5.93
N ALA A 409 -5.43 42.80 6.95
CA ALA A 409 -4.64 42.58 8.16
C ALA A 409 -5.19 41.44 9.04
N GLU A 410 -6.52 41.28 9.10
CA GLU A 410 -7.20 40.24 9.89
C GLU A 410 -7.05 38.85 9.26
N ILE A 411 -6.91 38.79 7.93
CA ILE A 411 -6.63 37.57 7.18
C ILE A 411 -5.18 37.12 7.46
N GLY A 412 -4.21 38.03 7.39
CA GLY A 412 -2.80 37.73 7.65
C GLY A 412 -2.52 37.20 9.07
N LEU A 413 -3.14 37.79 10.09
CA LEU A 413 -2.94 37.38 11.48
C LEU A 413 -3.51 35.97 11.75
N LYS A 414 -4.69 35.66 11.20
CA LYS A 414 -5.31 34.32 11.33
C LYS A 414 -4.50 33.22 10.62
N SER A 415 -3.90 33.53 9.47
CA SER A 415 -3.01 32.60 8.77
C SER A 415 -1.72 32.31 9.54
N SER A 416 -1.12 33.33 10.17
CA SER A 416 0.08 33.18 11.00
C SER A 416 -0.15 32.29 12.22
N ILE A 417 -1.24 32.51 12.96
CA ILE A 417 -1.56 31.72 14.16
C ILE A 417 -1.84 30.25 13.81
N LEU A 418 -2.56 30.00 12.71
CA LEU A 418 -2.82 28.62 12.25
C LEU A 418 -1.53 27.90 11.86
N ALA A 419 -0.58 28.59 11.20
CA ALA A 419 0.73 28.04 10.87
C ALA A 419 1.54 27.71 12.13
N THR A 420 1.65 28.63 13.10
CA THR A 420 2.41 28.38 14.35
C THR A 420 1.83 27.22 15.17
N VAL A 421 0.51 27.01 15.16
CA VAL A 421 -0.12 25.85 15.82
C VAL A 421 0.21 24.56 15.09
N ILE A 422 0.19 24.54 13.75
CA ILE A 422 0.57 23.38 12.94
C ILE A 422 2.05 23.05 13.14
N ASP A 423 2.95 24.03 13.00
CA ASP A 423 4.41 23.87 13.19
C ASP A 423 4.73 23.31 14.58
N TYR A 424 4.06 23.80 15.63
CA TYR A 424 4.25 23.30 17.00
C TYR A 424 3.85 21.81 17.12
N PHE A 425 2.67 21.44 16.60
CA PHE A 425 2.24 20.03 16.61
C PHE A 425 3.11 19.14 15.70
N GLU A 426 3.62 19.63 14.58
CA GLU A 426 4.53 18.87 13.72
C GLU A 426 5.90 18.66 14.39
N SER A 427 6.43 19.66 15.11
CA SER A 427 7.71 19.54 15.83
C SER A 427 7.69 18.54 17.00
N GLU A 428 6.59 18.46 17.76
CA GLU A 428 6.44 17.45 18.83
C GLU A 428 6.27 16.01 18.28
N ASN A 429 5.71 15.85 17.08
CA ASN A 429 5.58 14.52 16.45
C ASN A 429 6.94 13.91 16.05
N GLU A 430 7.93 14.73 15.67
CA GLU A 430 9.29 14.24 15.38
C GLU A 430 10.01 13.75 16.64
N CYS A 431 9.82 14.42 17.78
CA CYS A 431 10.42 14.02 19.07
C CYS A 431 9.88 12.69 19.62
N LEU A 432 8.65 12.31 19.29
CA LEU A 432 7.98 11.11 19.83
C LEU A 432 7.97 9.90 18.89
N ASN A 433 8.44 10.06 17.64
CA ASN A 433 8.57 8.99 16.64
C ASN A 433 7.27 8.18 16.42
N MET A 434 6.11 8.86 16.44
CA MET A 434 4.79 8.28 16.18
C MET A 434 4.16 8.87 14.91
N PRO A 435 3.76 8.06 13.91
CA PRO A 435 3.22 8.58 12.65
C PRO A 435 1.72 8.94 12.73
N ASN A 436 1.40 10.20 12.42
CA ASN A 436 0.07 10.83 12.23
C ASN A 436 -0.68 11.32 13.49
N ALA A 437 -0.62 12.64 13.72
CA ALA A 437 -1.52 13.38 14.62
C ALA A 437 -2.98 13.55 14.10
N ALA A 438 -3.39 12.79 13.09
CA ALA A 438 -4.68 12.96 12.40
C ALA A 438 -5.89 12.28 13.06
N ILE A 439 -5.78 11.83 14.32
CA ILE A 439 -6.75 10.87 14.92
C ILE A 439 -7.69 11.46 15.99
N TYR A 440 -7.40 12.62 16.61
CA TYR A 440 -8.10 13.02 17.86
C TYR A 440 -8.84 14.37 17.91
N THR A 441 -8.91 15.16 16.84
CA THR A 441 -9.56 16.50 16.87
C THR A 441 -10.90 16.54 16.11
N GLY A 442 -11.90 15.85 16.64
CA GLY A 442 -13.31 15.95 16.20
C GLY A 442 -13.98 17.27 16.61
N LEU A 443 -13.34 18.42 16.40
CA LEU A 443 -13.84 19.74 16.77
C LEU A 443 -14.49 20.43 15.56
N THR A 444 -15.83 20.50 15.53
CA THR A 444 -16.61 21.20 14.49
C THR A 444 -16.92 22.65 14.88
N LYS A 445 -17.46 23.44 13.94
CA LYS A 445 -17.61 24.89 14.12
C LYS A 445 -18.87 25.32 14.89
N GLU A 446 -19.94 24.52 14.90
CA GLU A 446 -21.07 24.75 15.83
C GLU A 446 -20.77 24.21 17.23
N LEU A 447 -19.90 23.20 17.31
CA LEU A 447 -19.22 22.86 18.55
C LEU A 447 -18.59 24.11 19.15
N ALA A 448 -17.75 24.77 18.33
CA ALA A 448 -17.09 26.06 18.50
C ALA A 448 -17.97 27.27 18.83
N ASN A 449 -19.26 27.10 19.16
CA ASN A 449 -20.15 28.21 19.51
C ASN A 449 -20.87 28.08 20.88
N LEU A 450 -21.12 26.88 21.43
CA LEU A 450 -21.94 26.75 22.66
C LEU A 450 -21.20 26.78 24.02
N ILE A 451 -19.91 26.41 24.08
CA ILE A 451 -19.25 26.28 25.41
C ILE A 451 -18.85 27.62 26.02
N SER A 452 -18.46 28.59 25.19
CA SER A 452 -18.14 29.94 25.68
C SER A 452 -19.39 30.69 26.12
N GLU A 453 -20.57 30.32 25.61
CA GLU A 453 -21.84 30.82 26.12
C GLU A 453 -22.11 30.35 27.56
N ASN A 454 -21.46 29.27 28.03
CA ASN A 454 -21.73 28.62 29.32
C ASN A 454 -20.49 28.37 30.22
N TYR A 455 -19.34 29.00 29.94
CA TYR A 455 -18.07 28.60 30.55
C TYR A 455 -17.96 28.74 32.08
N GLN A 456 -18.78 29.60 32.69
CA GLN A 456 -18.65 29.94 34.12
C GLN A 456 -19.08 28.81 35.07
N ALA A 457 -19.84 27.81 34.60
CA ALA A 457 -20.28 26.69 35.43
C ALA A 457 -19.21 25.59 35.66
N TYR A 458 -18.08 25.64 34.94
CA TYR A 458 -17.12 24.53 34.84
C TYR A 458 -15.78 24.78 35.56
N LEU A 459 -15.74 25.76 36.47
CA LEU A 459 -14.51 26.21 37.15
C LEU A 459 -14.12 25.44 38.42
N SER A 460 -14.93 24.49 38.91
CA SER A 460 -14.58 23.63 40.06
C SER A 460 -13.82 22.38 39.62
N GLY A 461 -12.48 22.46 39.65
CA GLY A 461 -11.56 21.43 39.12
C GLY A 461 -11.67 20.02 39.71
N THR A 462 -12.48 19.80 40.76
CA THR A 462 -12.80 18.46 41.30
C THR A 462 -13.46 17.54 40.28
N LEU A 463 -14.26 18.06 39.34
CA LEU A 463 -14.97 17.23 38.36
C LEU A 463 -14.06 16.62 37.27
N ILE A 464 -12.89 17.24 37.04
CA ILE A 464 -11.93 16.81 36.00
C ILE A 464 -11.22 15.51 36.41
N LEU A 465 -10.85 15.40 37.69
CA LEU A 465 -10.09 14.26 38.20
C LEU A 465 -10.92 12.98 38.36
N GLU A 466 -12.23 13.08 38.56
CA GLU A 466 -13.10 11.89 38.69
C GLU A 466 -13.44 11.26 37.33
N GLN A 467 -13.63 12.04 36.26
CA GLN A 467 -14.05 11.50 34.95
C GLN A 467 -12.90 10.93 34.11
N TYR A 468 -11.66 11.44 34.24
CA TYR A 468 -10.55 11.02 33.38
C TYR A 468 -9.87 9.71 33.78
N ARG A 469 -10.34 9.03 34.84
CA ARG A 469 -9.81 7.73 35.34
C ARG A 469 -9.93 6.53 34.38
N LYS A 470 -10.43 6.71 33.17
CA LYS A 470 -10.56 5.67 32.12
C LYS A 470 -9.56 5.78 30.97
N ILE A 471 -8.69 6.80 30.97
CA ILE A 471 -7.51 6.88 30.10
C ILE A 471 -6.27 6.66 30.98
N CYS A 472 -5.16 6.17 30.41
CA CYS A 472 -3.92 5.92 31.14
C CYS A 472 -3.57 7.10 32.08
N PRO A 473 -3.33 6.87 33.39
CA PRO A 473 -3.13 7.96 34.35
C PRO A 473 -2.05 8.98 33.93
N GLU A 474 -0.97 8.51 33.33
CA GLU A 474 0.14 9.34 32.82
C GLU A 474 -0.32 10.34 31.74
N ILE A 475 -1.33 9.98 30.92
CA ILE A 475 -1.86 10.88 29.89
C ILE A 475 -2.74 11.98 30.52
N ALA A 476 -3.56 11.62 31.52
CA ALA A 476 -4.37 12.59 32.25
C ALA A 476 -3.48 13.56 33.07
N GLU A 477 -2.40 13.05 33.67
CA GLU A 477 -1.42 13.83 34.40
C GLU A 477 -0.61 14.75 33.47
N ASN A 478 -0.14 14.26 32.32
CA ASN A 478 0.53 15.08 31.30
C ASN A 478 -0.39 16.18 30.75
N ILE A 479 -1.67 15.90 30.46
CA ILE A 479 -2.63 16.93 30.03
C ILE A 479 -2.85 17.98 31.14
N SER A 480 -2.97 17.55 32.39
CA SER A 480 -3.08 18.46 33.55
C SER A 480 -1.83 19.36 33.69
N ILE A 481 -0.63 18.78 33.55
CA ILE A 481 0.65 19.49 33.61
C ILE A 481 0.79 20.47 32.45
N ILE A 482 0.46 20.08 31.21
CA ILE A 482 0.48 20.97 30.04
C ILE A 482 -0.47 22.16 30.25
N VAL A 483 -1.70 21.92 30.71
CA VAL A 483 -2.67 22.99 31.01
C VAL A 483 -2.17 23.90 32.14
N GLN A 484 -1.56 23.36 33.20
CA GLN A 484 -1.00 24.14 34.30
C GLN A 484 0.21 24.98 33.86
N ILE A 485 1.14 24.43 33.09
CA ILE A 485 2.31 25.14 32.54
C ILE A 485 1.87 26.27 31.58
N TYR A 486 0.85 26.02 30.76
CA TYR A 486 0.33 27.01 29.82
C TYR A 486 -0.39 28.16 30.55
N CYS A 487 -1.20 27.83 31.58
CA CYS A 487 -1.86 28.82 32.44
C CYS A 487 -0.89 29.62 33.32
N ALA A 488 0.23 29.03 33.74
CA ALA A 488 1.23 29.70 34.57
C ALA A 488 2.03 30.76 33.80
N ASN A 489 2.31 30.54 32.52
CA ASN A 489 3.23 31.38 31.74
C ASN A 489 2.55 32.50 30.93
N HIS A 490 1.25 32.40 30.62
CA HIS A 490 0.57 33.35 29.72
C HIS A 490 -0.64 34.07 30.36
N PHE A 491 -0.37 34.79 31.45
CA PHE A 491 -1.34 35.61 32.17
C PHE A 491 -1.67 36.95 31.47
N LYS A 492 -2.02 36.92 30.17
CA LYS A 492 -2.71 37.97 29.40
C LYS A 492 -3.06 37.46 28.00
N LEU A 493 -4.31 37.70 27.58
CA LEU A 493 -4.94 37.25 26.33
C LEU A 493 -5.20 35.74 26.26
N ILE A 494 -6.44 35.36 26.58
CA ILE A 494 -7.37 34.47 25.86
C ILE A 494 -8.58 34.33 26.80
N LYS A 495 -9.75 34.85 26.38
CA LYS A 495 -10.95 34.85 27.25
C LYS A 495 -12.25 34.47 26.54
N SER A 496 -12.20 34.10 25.27
CA SER A 496 -13.40 33.87 24.45
C SER A 496 -13.32 32.69 23.50
N GLU A 497 -12.27 32.47 22.69
CA GLU A 497 -12.40 31.60 21.50
C GLU A 497 -11.95 30.12 21.65
N LEU A 498 -11.04 29.77 22.55
CA LEU A 498 -10.57 28.37 22.67
C LEU A 498 -11.58 27.49 23.43
N ILE A 499 -12.21 28.09 24.44
CA ILE A 499 -13.17 27.45 25.34
C ILE A 499 -14.38 26.97 24.54
N ILE A 500 -14.80 27.74 23.52
CA ILE A 500 -16.02 27.48 22.77
C ILE A 500 -16.04 26.15 22.02
N ILE A 501 -14.95 25.39 21.89
CA ILE A 501 -14.88 24.32 20.88
C ILE A 501 -15.04 22.90 21.46
N ILE A 502 -14.89 22.71 22.77
CA ILE A 502 -14.72 21.39 23.38
C ILE A 502 -16.04 20.70 23.86
N TYR A 503 -16.78 21.24 24.84
CA TYR A 503 -17.90 20.53 25.53
C TYR A 503 -19.15 20.20 24.70
N ASN A 504 -19.47 20.92 23.63
CA ASN A 504 -20.57 20.61 22.72
C ASN A 504 -20.35 19.25 22.02
N TYR A 505 -19.11 18.73 21.96
CA TYR A 505 -18.82 17.41 21.41
C TYR A 505 -19.31 16.27 22.31
N PHE A 506 -19.58 16.54 23.59
CA PHE A 506 -19.57 15.52 24.63
C PHE A 506 -20.88 15.36 25.43
N PHE A 507 -21.80 16.34 25.50
CA PHE A 507 -22.77 16.37 26.61
C PHE A 507 -24.26 16.68 26.30
N GLY A 508 -24.99 15.65 25.83
CA GLY A 508 -26.45 15.50 26.05
C GLY A 508 -27.05 14.40 25.14
N GLY A 509 -27.85 13.41 25.57
CA GLY A 509 -28.36 12.95 26.89
C GLY A 509 -29.20 11.65 26.66
N PRO A 510 -30.08 11.17 27.58
CA PRO A 510 -30.38 11.59 28.95
C PRO A 510 -30.43 10.43 30.00
N GLN A 511 -30.86 10.75 31.23
CA GLN A 511 -31.46 9.94 32.33
C GLN A 511 -31.19 8.41 32.49
N ALA A 512 -30.55 8.03 33.61
CA ALA A 512 -31.21 7.34 34.75
C ALA A 512 -30.25 7.07 35.95
N VAL A 513 -30.36 7.90 36.98
CA VAL A 513 -30.51 7.59 38.43
C VAL A 513 -30.04 6.20 38.94
N VAL A 514 -29.16 6.21 39.96
CA VAL A 514 -29.42 5.64 41.32
C VAL A 514 -28.47 6.30 42.34
N HIS A 515 -28.97 6.51 43.57
CA HIS A 515 -28.29 7.16 44.68
C HIS A 515 -27.18 6.31 45.32
N VAL A 516 -26.24 6.98 45.99
CA VAL A 516 -25.28 6.36 46.91
C VAL A 516 -25.85 6.35 48.34
N ALA A 517 -25.81 5.16 48.95
CA ALA A 517 -25.53 4.93 50.37
C ALA A 517 -24.57 3.74 50.43
#